data_AF-A0A7W0WDH9-F1
#
_entry.id   AF-A0A7W0WDH9-F1
#
_cell.length_a   1.000
_cell.length_b   1.000
_cell.length_c   1.000
_cell.angle_alpha   90.00
_cell.angle_beta   90.00
_cell.angle_gamma   90.00
#
_symmetry.space_group_name_H-M   'P 1'
#
loop_
_entity.id
_entity.type
_entity.pdbx_description
1 polymer ?
#
loop_
_entity_poly.entity_id
_entity_poly.type
_entity_poly.pdbx_seq_one_letter_code
_entity_poly.pdbx_strand_id
1 'polypeptide(L)'
;MNGKLAEESLSGSWLSSRLGVGTQRLDAMRRAGELLGVRRPGGYDFLYPAWQFRPNGRPLPVIERLVGAARGAGLSDERLYEVLAARTGISGNARLADALREGKDEYVLSIVRSSS
;
A
#
# COMPACT_ATOMS: atom_id res chain seq x y z
N MET A 1 2.47 -5.33 15.84
CA MET A 1 2.32 -4.94 14.42
C MET A 1 2.13 -3.43 14.20
N ASN A 2 1.81 -2.61 15.22
CA ASN A 2 1.54 -1.18 15.04
C ASN A 2 2.77 -0.27 14.75
N GLY A 3 3.95 -0.60 15.27
CA GLY A 3 5.16 0.24 15.06
C GLY A 3 5.65 0.26 13.61
N LYS A 4 5.69 -0.92 12.98
CA LYS A 4 6.21 -1.10 11.61
C LYS A 4 5.44 -0.27 10.58
N LEU A 5 4.10 -0.24 10.65
CA LEU A 5 3.29 0.56 9.74
C LEU A 5 3.62 2.05 9.85
N ALA A 6 3.80 2.57 11.08
CA ALA A 6 4.10 3.98 11.29
C ALA A 6 5.52 4.36 10.82
N GLU A 7 6.50 3.46 10.98
CA GLU A 7 7.89 3.70 10.57
C GLU A 7 8.08 3.71 9.05
N GLU A 8 7.35 2.88 8.32
CA GLU A 8 7.52 2.72 6.87
C GLU A 8 6.51 3.49 6.03
N SER A 9 5.56 4.17 6.66
CA SER A 9 4.49 4.89 5.97
C SER A 9 4.64 6.39 6.09
N LEU A 10 4.10 7.06 5.09
CA LEU A 10 4.01 8.51 5.01
C LEU A 10 2.67 8.96 5.57
N SER A 11 2.64 10.09 6.28
CA SER A 11 1.38 10.71 6.67
C SER A 11 0.68 11.33 5.45
N GLY A 12 -0.65 11.41 5.51
CA GLY A 12 -1.41 12.10 4.47
C GLY A 12 -1.02 13.58 4.30
N SER A 13 -0.73 14.28 5.39
CA SER A 13 -0.27 15.66 5.35
C SER A 13 1.07 15.83 4.63
N TRP A 14 2.04 14.94 4.89
CA TRP A 14 3.32 14.96 4.19
C TRP A 14 3.15 14.64 2.71
N LEU A 15 2.36 13.61 2.39
CA LEU A 15 2.15 13.15 1.02
C LEU A 15 1.40 14.20 0.18
N SER A 16 0.41 14.87 0.76
CA SER A 16 -0.30 16.00 0.16
C SER A 16 0.67 17.12 -0.22
N SER A 17 1.53 17.55 0.71
CA SER A 17 2.57 18.56 0.44
C SER A 17 3.59 18.10 -0.60
N ARG A 18 4.04 16.84 -0.52
CA ARG A 18 5.02 16.23 -1.44
C ARG A 18 4.53 16.19 -2.88
N LEU A 19 3.25 15.86 -3.08
CA LEU A 19 2.63 15.76 -4.40
C LEU A 19 2.10 17.10 -4.91
N GLY A 20 2.06 18.14 -4.07
CA GLY A 20 1.43 19.43 -4.40
C GLY A 20 -0.08 19.30 -4.62
N VAL A 21 -0.73 18.30 -4.02
CA VAL A 21 -2.18 18.07 -4.13
C VAL A 21 -2.87 18.37 -2.81
N GLY A 22 -4.06 18.93 -2.85
CA GLY A 22 -4.87 19.12 -1.64
C GLY A 22 -5.30 17.80 -0.99
N THR A 23 -5.63 17.85 0.31
CA THR A 23 -6.10 16.69 1.09
C THR A 23 -7.31 16.00 0.47
N GLN A 24 -8.23 16.78 -0.12
CA GLN A 24 -9.40 16.25 -0.84
C GLN A 24 -8.99 15.42 -2.06
N ARG A 25 -7.99 15.87 -2.83
CA ARG A 25 -7.49 15.12 -3.99
C ARG A 25 -6.77 13.85 -3.54
N LEU A 26 -5.98 13.93 -2.48
CA LEU A 26 -5.31 12.75 -1.91
C LEU A 26 -6.32 11.70 -1.43
N ASP A 27 -7.39 12.15 -0.77
CA ASP A 27 -8.48 11.30 -0.32
C ASP A 27 -9.27 10.69 -1.49
N ALA A 28 -9.48 11.46 -2.58
CA ALA A 28 -10.06 10.95 -3.81
C ALA A 28 -9.20 9.84 -4.44
N MET A 29 -7.88 10.03 -4.53
CA MET A 29 -6.95 9.01 -5.03
C MET A 29 -7.00 7.72 -4.19
N ARG A 30 -7.03 7.84 -2.87
CA ARG A 30 -7.19 6.70 -1.95
C ARG A 30 -8.52 5.98 -2.16
N ARG A 31 -9.64 6.72 -2.30
CA ARG A 31 -10.95 6.13 -2.57
C ARG A 31 -11.01 5.43 -3.92
N ALA A 32 -10.41 6.02 -4.95
CA ALA A 32 -10.29 5.43 -6.28
C ALA A 32 -9.39 4.17 -6.31
N GLY A 33 -8.59 3.94 -5.26
CA GLY A 33 -7.66 2.82 -5.19
C GLY A 33 -6.31 3.10 -5.84
N GLU A 34 -6.09 4.32 -6.35
CA GLU A 34 -4.79 4.78 -6.87
C GLU A 34 -3.69 4.76 -5.79
N LEU A 35 -4.09 4.78 -4.51
CA LEU A 35 -3.22 4.70 -3.35
C LEU A 35 -3.74 3.66 -2.36
N LEU A 36 -2.82 2.89 -1.79
CA LEU A 36 -3.09 2.09 -0.61
C LEU A 36 -2.97 2.98 0.63
N GLY A 37 -4.12 3.29 1.24
CA GLY A 37 -4.19 4.03 2.50
C GLY A 37 -4.66 3.11 3.63
N VAL A 38 -3.82 2.94 4.66
CA VAL A 38 -4.10 2.08 5.82
C VAL A 38 -4.48 2.96 7.00
N ARG A 39 -5.58 2.66 7.70
CA ARG A 39 -5.94 3.44 8.89
C ARG A 39 -4.87 3.31 9.97
N ARG A 40 -4.44 4.44 10.53
CA ARG A 40 -3.50 4.46 11.65
C ARG A 40 -4.15 3.76 12.87
N PRO A 41 -3.47 2.78 13.48
CA PRO A 41 -3.96 2.18 14.73
C PRO A 41 -4.13 3.24 15.82
N GLY A 42 -5.31 3.31 16.43
CA GLY A 42 -5.63 4.30 17.47
C GLY A 42 -5.86 5.73 16.95
N GLY A 43 -5.97 5.94 15.64
CA GLY A 43 -6.25 7.25 15.05
C GLY A 43 -7.27 7.20 13.92
N TYR A 44 -7.61 8.39 13.41
CA TYR A 44 -8.52 8.55 12.26
C TYR A 44 -7.79 8.81 10.95
N ASP A 45 -6.50 9.12 11.02
CA ASP A 45 -5.67 9.40 9.86
C ASP A 45 -5.32 8.14 9.08
N PHE A 46 -5.05 8.33 7.79
CA PHE A 46 -4.51 7.30 6.92
C PHE A 46 -2.99 7.44 6.80
N LEU A 47 -2.33 6.29 6.79
CA LEU A 47 -0.92 6.11 6.51
C LEU A 47 -0.75 5.48 5.13
N TYR A 48 0.27 5.93 4.41
CA TYR A 48 0.53 5.52 3.04
C TYR A 48 1.90 4.82 3.00
N PRO A 49 1.95 3.47 2.95
CA PRO A 49 3.20 2.73 2.95
C PRO A 49 4.17 3.23 1.86
N ALA A 50 5.41 3.58 2.23
CA ALA A 50 6.34 4.27 1.34
C ALA A 50 6.79 3.41 0.16
N TRP A 51 6.77 2.08 0.31
CA TRP A 51 7.12 1.13 -0.75
C TRP A 51 6.17 1.18 -1.95
N GLN A 52 4.96 1.75 -1.79
CA GLN A 52 4.02 1.92 -2.91
C GLN A 52 4.44 3.02 -3.90
N PHE A 53 5.45 3.84 -3.55
CA PHE A 53 5.92 4.95 -4.37
C PHE A 53 7.27 4.64 -5.03
N ARG A 54 7.43 5.17 -6.24
CA ARG A 54 8.72 5.28 -6.93
C ARG A 54 9.60 6.37 -6.28
N PRO A 55 10.91 6.41 -6.56
CA PRO A 55 11.79 7.48 -6.07
C PRO A 55 11.33 8.91 -6.42
N ASN A 56 10.63 9.06 -7.56
CA ASN A 56 10.05 10.34 -7.98
C ASN A 56 8.75 10.72 -7.23
N GLY A 57 8.31 9.91 -6.26
CA GLY A 57 7.11 10.14 -5.47
C GLY A 57 5.79 9.71 -6.13
N ARG A 58 5.81 9.20 -7.37
CA ARG A 58 4.59 8.67 -8.01
C ARG A 58 4.27 7.28 -7.49
N PRO A 59 2.98 6.94 -7.27
CA PRO A 59 2.59 5.58 -6.92
C PRO A 59 2.95 4.60 -8.04
N LEU A 60 3.26 3.36 -7.67
CA LEU A 60 3.49 2.28 -8.62
C LEU A 60 2.15 1.95 -9.33
N PRO A 61 2.12 1.84 -10.66
CA PRO A 61 0.87 1.58 -11.40
C PRO A 61 0.13 0.31 -10.97
N VAL A 62 0.87 -0.69 -10.48
CA VAL A 62 0.32 -1.95 -9.96
C VAL A 62 -0.53 -1.77 -8.71
N ILE A 63 -0.39 -0.68 -7.95
CA ILE A 63 -1.14 -0.42 -6.72
C ILE A 63 -2.63 -0.35 -6.99
N GLU A 64 -3.03 0.35 -8.04
CA GLU A 64 -4.44 0.45 -8.43
C GLU A 64 -5.02 -0.94 -8.74
N ARG A 65 -4.27 -1.79 -9.46
CA ARG A 65 -4.66 -3.17 -9.76
C ARG A 65 -4.77 -4.03 -8.50
N LEU A 66 -3.84 -3.88 -7.56
CA LEU A 66 -3.82 -4.65 -6.30
C LEU A 66 -4.98 -4.26 -5.38
N VAL A 67 -5.22 -2.96 -5.21
CA VAL A 67 -6.33 -2.44 -4.40
C VAL A 67 -7.66 -2.83 -5.03
N GLY A 68 -7.80 -2.69 -6.35
CA GLY A 68 -8.99 -3.12 -7.07
C GLY A 68 -9.25 -4.63 -6.92
N ALA A 69 -8.23 -5.46 -7.06
CA ALA A 69 -8.34 -6.91 -6.89
C ALA A 69 -8.72 -7.30 -5.45
N ALA A 70 -8.07 -6.69 -4.46
CA ALA A 70 -8.35 -6.94 -3.05
C ALA A 70 -9.79 -6.57 -2.69
N ARG A 71 -10.23 -5.35 -3.02
CA ARG A 71 -11.59 -4.88 -2.75
C ARG A 71 -12.65 -5.68 -3.51
N GLY A 72 -12.38 -6.03 -4.77
CA GLY A 72 -13.26 -6.89 -5.57
C GLY A 72 -13.43 -8.28 -4.97
N ALA A 73 -12.47 -8.74 -4.16
CA ALA A 73 -12.52 -10.01 -3.44
C ALA A 73 -12.95 -9.84 -1.96
N GLY A 74 -13.42 -8.66 -1.54
CA GLY A 74 -13.88 -8.39 -0.17
C GLY A 74 -12.78 -8.15 0.86
N LEU A 75 -11.52 -8.04 0.43
CA LEU A 75 -10.37 -7.78 1.30
C LEU A 75 -10.26 -6.28 1.63
N SER A 76 -10.06 -5.95 2.90
CA SER A 76 -9.83 -4.56 3.33
C SER A 76 -8.43 -4.07 2.96
N ASP A 77 -8.26 -2.74 2.89
CA ASP A 77 -6.97 -2.10 2.62
C ASP A 77 -5.95 -2.45 3.73
N GLU A 78 -6.38 -2.56 4.99
CA GLU A 78 -5.54 -3.03 6.12
C GLU A 78 -5.05 -4.45 5.89
N ARG A 79 -5.94 -5.35 5.46
CA ARG A 79 -5.58 -6.75 5.24
C ARG A 79 -4.69 -6.92 4.01
N LEU A 80 -4.93 -6.14 2.96
CA LEU A 80 -4.02 -6.06 1.81
C LEU A 80 -2.62 -5.61 2.24
N TYR A 81 -2.53 -4.57 3.09
CA TYR A 81 -1.25 -4.15 3.66
C TYR A 81 -0.56 -5.28 4.42
N GLU A 82 -1.27 -6.03 5.27
CA GLU A 82 -0.68 -7.15 6.01
C GLU A 82 -0.10 -8.22 5.07
N VAL A 83 -0.81 -8.57 4.01
CA VAL A 83 -0.34 -9.53 2.99
C VAL A 83 0.92 -9.02 2.31
N LEU A 84 0.95 -7.75 1.91
CA LEU A 84 2.09 -7.15 1.21
C LEU A 84 3.30 -6.90 2.14
N ALA A 85 3.05 -6.59 3.41
CA ALA A 85 4.07 -6.36 4.43
C ALA A 85 4.59 -7.65 5.08
N ALA A 86 3.92 -8.78 4.83
CA ALA A 86 4.36 -10.09 5.27
C ALA A 86 5.71 -10.45 4.61
N ARG A 87 6.57 -11.12 5.39
CA ARG A 87 7.83 -11.65 4.89
C ARG A 87 7.57 -12.86 4.01
N THR A 88 8.27 -12.95 2.89
CA THR A 88 8.19 -14.12 2.00
C THR A 88 9.21 -15.17 2.45
N GLY A 89 8.73 -16.29 3.01
CA GLY A 89 9.55 -17.48 3.35
C GLY A 89 10.18 -17.53 4.76
N ILE A 90 10.70 -18.70 5.13
CA ILE A 90 11.30 -18.99 6.46
C ILE A 90 12.67 -18.30 6.65
N SER A 91 13.37 -17.98 5.56
CA SER A 91 14.70 -17.34 5.55
C SER A 91 14.74 -15.95 4.91
N GLY A 92 13.61 -15.46 4.37
CA GLY A 92 13.55 -14.23 3.59
C GLY A 92 13.44 -12.98 4.46
N ASN A 93 14.43 -12.08 4.36
CA ASN A 93 14.33 -10.74 4.93
C ASN A 93 13.46 -9.79 4.05
N ALA A 94 13.09 -10.24 2.85
CA ALA A 94 12.27 -9.51 1.89
C ALA A 94 10.76 -9.69 2.13
N ARG A 95 10.01 -8.63 1.86
CA ARG A 95 8.55 -8.58 1.93
C ARG A 95 7.96 -8.81 0.55
N LEU A 96 6.69 -9.19 0.50
CA LEU A 96 6.00 -9.31 -0.78
C LEU A 96 5.96 -7.97 -1.56
N ALA A 97 5.88 -6.85 -0.84
CA ALA A 97 6.01 -5.51 -1.41
C ALA A 97 7.35 -5.23 -2.11
N ASP A 98 8.45 -5.89 -1.72
CA ASP A 98 9.75 -5.69 -2.35
C ASP A 98 9.77 -6.29 -3.78
N ALA A 99 8.99 -7.35 -4.01
CA ALA A 99 8.84 -7.97 -5.33
C ALA A 99 8.22 -7.00 -6.37
N LEU A 100 7.44 -6.00 -5.93
CA LEU A 100 6.89 -4.95 -6.80
C LEU A 100 8.00 -4.08 -7.41
N ARG A 101 9.11 -3.87 -6.70
CA ARG A 101 10.27 -3.13 -7.22
C ARG A 101 11.06 -3.93 -8.24
N GLU A 102 10.99 -5.25 -8.14
CA GLU A 102 11.61 -6.18 -9.07
C GLU A 102 10.73 -6.44 -10.32
N GLY A 103 9.58 -5.75 -10.44
CA GLY A 103 8.64 -5.90 -11.55
C GLY A 103 7.87 -7.22 -11.54
N LYS A 104 7.83 -7.92 -10.40
CA LYS A 104 7.12 -9.21 -10.23
C LYS A 104 5.63 -9.00 -9.95
N ASP A 105 5.01 -8.06 -10.65
CA ASP A 105 3.66 -7.57 -10.39
C ASP A 105 2.61 -8.70 -10.46
N GLU A 106 2.69 -9.55 -11.49
CA GLU A 106 1.75 -10.66 -11.68
C GLU A 106 1.88 -11.74 -10.58
N TYR A 107 3.10 -11.98 -10.09
CA TYR A 107 3.31 -12.86 -8.95
C TYR A 107 2.63 -12.29 -7.69
N VAL A 108 2.82 -11.01 -7.39
CA VAL A 108 2.18 -10.37 -6.24
C VAL A 108 0.64 -10.38 -6.39
N LEU A 109 0.13 -10.07 -7.58
CA LEU A 109 -1.31 -10.12 -7.86
C LEU A 109 -1.91 -11.52 -7.64
N SER A 110 -1.21 -12.58 -8.05
CA SER A 110 -1.67 -13.95 -7.85
C SER A 110 -1.78 -14.32 -6.36
N ILE A 111 -0.85 -13.83 -5.53
CA ILE A 111 -0.89 -14.06 -4.08
C ILE A 111 -2.05 -13.30 -3.45
N VAL A 112 -2.26 -12.04 -3.83
CA VAL A 112 -3.38 -11.24 -3.30
C VAL A 112 -4.72 -11.90 -3.61
N ARG A 113 -4.90 -12.40 -4.84
CA ARG A 113 -6.11 -13.14 -5.23
C ARG A 113 -6.29 -14.46 -4.49
N SER A 114 -5.21 -15.11 -4.08
CA SER A 114 -5.26 -16.34 -3.29
C SER A 114 -5.46 -16.09 -1.79
N SER A 115 -5.43 -14.82 -1.36
CA SER A 115 -5.53 -14.39 0.04
C SER A 115 -6.93 -13.88 0.42
N SER A 116 -7.88 -13.92 -0.52
CA SER A 116 -9.29 -13.59 -0.33
C SER A 116 -10.12 -14.79 0.10
#